data_AF-A0A1E2UQR2-F1
#
_entry.id   AF-A0A1E2UQR2-F1
#
_cell.length_a   1.000
_cell.length_b   1.000
_cell.length_c   1.000
_cell.angle_alpha   90.00
_cell.angle_beta   90.00
_cell.angle_gamma   90.00
#
_symmetry.space_group_name_H-M   'P 1'
#
loop_
_entity.id
_entity.type
_entity.pdbx_description
1 polymer ?
#
loop_
_entity_poly.entity_id
_entity_poly.type
_entity_poly.pdbx_seq_one_letter_code
_entity_poly.pdbx_strand_id
1 'polypeptide(L)'
;MEFDDKQRAKVGLAICLRDMGNGTSRIFIDDVQADREENPIQWHYDTFCTFSPEFDNASVDDMNLTEQQFQDIGVTVVARLLALNGRVKQ
;
A
#
# COMPACT_ATOMS: atom_id res chain seq x y z
N MET A 1 -14.62 6.55 -14.37
CA MET A 1 -15.96 6.71 -13.76
C MET A 1 -16.86 5.52 -14.02
N GLU A 2 -16.74 4.82 -15.16
CA GLU A 2 -17.64 3.70 -15.51
C GLU A 2 -17.54 2.47 -14.58
N PHE A 3 -16.42 2.30 -13.85
CA PHE A 3 -16.20 1.21 -12.90
C PHE A 3 -16.20 1.66 -11.42
N ASP A 4 -16.63 2.90 -11.14
CA ASP A 4 -16.68 3.41 -9.77
C ASP A 4 -18.12 3.36 -9.23
N ASP A 5 -18.44 2.32 -8.48
CA ASP A 5 -19.73 2.14 -7.79
C ASP A 5 -19.87 3.01 -6.53
N LYS A 6 -18.84 3.81 -6.19
CA LYS A 6 -18.73 4.64 -4.98
C LYS A 6 -18.82 3.87 -3.65
N GLN A 7 -18.81 2.55 -3.70
CA GLN A 7 -18.74 1.72 -2.51
C GLN A 7 -17.27 1.38 -2.23
N ARG A 8 -16.86 1.52 -0.97
CA ARG A 8 -15.49 1.22 -0.53
C ARG A 8 -15.55 0.45 0.78
N ALA A 9 -14.56 -0.41 1.01
CA ALA A 9 -14.38 -1.02 2.32
C ALA A 9 -14.04 0.05 3.37
N LYS A 10 -14.47 -0.17 4.63
CA LYS A 10 -14.16 0.75 5.73
C LYS A 10 -12.68 0.76 6.12
N VAL A 11 -11.94 -0.30 5.80
CA VAL A 11 -10.51 -0.45 6.05
C VAL A 11 -9.78 -0.66 4.74
N GLY A 12 -8.55 -0.16 4.65
CA GLY A 12 -7.74 -0.23 3.45
C GLY A 12 -6.28 0.07 3.72
N LEU A 13 -5.55 0.37 2.65
CA LEU A 13 -4.14 0.76 2.69
C LEU A 13 -3.93 2.11 2.00
N ALA A 14 -3.09 2.96 2.59
CA ALA A 14 -2.44 4.06 1.91
C ALA A 14 -0.99 3.67 1.61
N ILE A 15 -0.58 3.78 0.35
CA ILE A 15 0.75 3.38 -0.10
C ILE A 15 1.45 4.59 -0.68
N CYS A 16 2.66 4.89 -0.20
CA CYS A 16 3.49 5.95 -0.76
C CYS A 16 4.93 5.48 -1.00
N LEU A 17 5.55 6.07 -2.02
CA LEU A 17 6.98 5.96 -2.28
C LEU A 17 7.64 7.24 -1.78
N ARG A 18 8.71 7.10 -1.01
CA ARG A 18 9.45 8.25 -0.49
C ARG A 18 10.94 8.08 -0.76
N ASP A 19 11.54 9.14 -1.29
CA ASP A 19 12.99 9.32 -1.36
C ASP A 19 13.54 9.53 0.06
N MET A 20 14.57 8.76 0.40
CA MET A 20 15.22 8.76 1.70
C MET A 20 16.38 9.77 1.78
N GLY A 21 16.72 10.44 0.66
CA GLY A 21 17.76 11.46 0.58
C GLY A 21 19.19 10.91 0.54
N ASN A 22 19.34 9.59 0.47
CA ASN A 22 20.62 8.87 0.42
C ASN A 22 20.80 8.08 -0.89
N GLY A 23 20.03 8.42 -1.94
CA GLY A 23 20.02 7.71 -3.23
C GLY A 23 19.12 6.49 -3.27
N THR A 24 18.30 6.27 -2.23
CA THR A 24 17.34 5.17 -2.17
C THR A 24 15.93 5.65 -1.87
N SER A 25 14.95 4.84 -2.27
CA SER A 25 13.53 5.05 -2.04
C SER A 25 12.93 3.88 -1.26
N ARG A 26 11.90 4.17 -0.47
CA ARG A 26 11.18 3.16 0.31
C ARG A 26 9.67 3.26 0.07
N ILE A 27 9.03 2.10 0.01
CA ILE A 27 7.57 1.99 -0.02
C ILE A 27 7.07 1.90 1.43
N PHE A 28 6.15 2.79 1.76
CA PHE A 28 5.41 2.78 3.02
C PHE A 28 3.99 2.28 2.75
N ILE A 29 3.52 1.41 3.63
CA ILE A 29 2.19 0.80 3.55
C ILE A 29 1.52 1.04 4.90
N ASP A 30 0.59 1.98 4.91
CA ASP A 30 -0.15 2.36 6.10
C ASP A 30 -1.55 1.77 6.06
N ASP A 31 -1.96 1.14 7.15
CA ASP A 31 -3.34 0.75 7.34
C ASP A 31 -4.18 1.99 7.60
N VAL A 32 -5.30 2.09 6.90
CA VAL A 32 -6.21 3.22 7.01
C VAL A 32 -7.63 2.77 7.28
N GLN A 33 -8.35 3.58 8.05
CA GLN A 33 -9.76 3.39 8.36
C GLN A 33 -10.58 4.62 8.02
N ALA A 34 -11.71 4.41 7.39
CA ALA A 34 -12.68 5.43 7.06
C ALA A 34 -13.67 5.68 8.20
N ASP A 35 -14.08 6.94 8.36
CA ASP A 35 -15.15 7.33 9.29
C ASP A 35 -16.55 6.98 8.78
N ARG A 36 -16.70 6.78 7.47
CA ARG A 36 -17.99 6.63 6.79
C ARG A 36 -17.96 5.44 5.83
N GLU A 37 -19.09 4.77 5.70
CA GLU A 37 -19.25 3.64 4.77
C GLU A 37 -19.44 4.10 3.32
N GLU A 38 -20.08 5.25 3.11
CA GLU A 38 -20.30 5.81 1.77
C GLU A 38 -19.21 6.83 1.40
N ASN A 39 -18.55 6.57 0.26
CA ASN A 39 -17.55 7.44 -0.36
C ASN A 39 -16.52 8.05 0.62
N PRO A 40 -15.78 7.23 1.38
CA PRO A 40 -14.80 7.74 2.32
C PRO A 40 -13.61 8.39 1.60
N ILE A 41 -13.64 9.72 1.56
CA ILE A 41 -12.54 10.56 1.09
C ILE A 41 -11.56 10.94 2.22
N GLN A 42 -11.94 10.66 3.47
CA GLN A 42 -11.14 10.93 4.67
C GLN A 42 -10.83 9.61 5.38
N TRP A 43 -9.56 9.44 5.68
CA TRP A 43 -8.99 8.23 6.23
C TRP A 43 -8.13 8.59 7.44
N HIS A 44 -8.29 7.82 8.51
CA HIS A 44 -7.44 7.87 9.68
C HIS A 44 -6.40 6.77 9.61
N TYR A 45 -5.18 7.10 10.01
CA TYR A 45 -4.08 6.15 10.11
C TYR A 45 -4.27 5.25 11.33
N ASP A 46 -4.13 3.94 11.14
CA ASP A 46 -4.26 2.95 12.21
C ASP A 46 -2.89 2.33 12.57
N THR A 47 -2.19 1.73 11.60
CA THR A 47 -0.90 1.07 11.82
C THR A 47 0.06 1.31 10.67
N PHE A 48 1.34 1.50 10.99
CA PHE A 48 2.42 1.76 10.04
C PHE A 48 3.22 0.50 9.73
N CYS A 49 3.36 0.15 8.46
CA CYS A 49 4.24 -0.92 7.99
C CYS A 49 5.21 -0.38 6.92
N THR A 50 6.51 -0.58 7.14
CA THR A 50 7.52 -0.35 6.09
C THR A 50 7.73 -1.62 5.28
N PHE A 51 7.53 -1.53 3.96
CA PHE A 51 8.00 -2.57 3.06
C PHE A 51 9.54 -2.49 2.97
N SER A 52 10.22 -3.63 3.05
CA SER A 52 11.69 -3.75 3.02
C SER A 52 12.06 -4.78 1.95
N PRO A 53 13.12 -4.58 1.14
CA PRO A 53 14.22 -3.58 1.25
C PRO A 53 13.96 -2.23 0.56
N GLU A 54 14.85 -1.25 0.81
CA GLU A 54 14.95 -0.01 0.03
C GLU A 54 15.36 -0.31 -1.42
N PHE A 55 14.89 0.54 -2.34
CA PHE A 55 15.21 0.47 -3.76
C PHE A 55 16.21 1.58 -4.11
N ASP A 56 17.16 1.27 -4.98
CA ASP A 56 17.98 2.30 -5.60
C ASP A 56 17.11 3.26 -6.43
N ASN A 57 17.31 4.57 -6.29
CA ASN A 57 16.47 5.58 -6.96
C ASN A 57 16.53 5.46 -8.49
N ALA A 58 17.72 5.24 -9.06
CA ALA A 58 17.84 5.12 -10.51
C ALA A 58 17.05 3.91 -11.03
N SER A 59 17.09 2.79 -10.30
CA SER A 59 16.30 1.61 -10.64
C SER A 59 14.78 1.88 -10.58
N VAL A 60 14.31 2.71 -9.65
CA VAL A 60 12.89 3.09 -9.56
C VAL A 60 12.50 4.04 -10.69
N ASP A 61 13.32 5.07 -10.93
CA ASP A 61 13.09 6.08 -11.97
C ASP A 61 13.07 5.47 -13.38
N ASP A 62 13.91 4.46 -13.61
CA ASP A 62 13.99 3.71 -14.86
C ASP A 62 12.97 2.56 -14.95
N MET A 63 12.08 2.41 -13.95
CA MET A 63 11.13 1.29 -13.82
C MET A 63 11.79 -0.10 -13.93
N ASN A 64 13.04 -0.21 -13.47
CA ASN A 64 13.91 -1.37 -13.63
C ASN A 64 13.94 -2.28 -12.39
N LEU A 65 12.83 -2.39 -11.66
CA LEU A 65 12.68 -3.40 -10.62
C LEU A 65 12.54 -4.78 -11.25
N THR A 66 13.09 -5.80 -10.59
CA THR A 66 12.93 -7.19 -11.02
C THR A 66 11.47 -7.63 -10.92
N GLU A 67 11.09 -8.62 -11.73
CA GLU A 67 9.74 -9.22 -11.66
C GLU A 67 9.42 -9.71 -10.25
N GLN A 68 10.40 -10.33 -9.56
CA GLN A 68 10.23 -10.78 -8.19
C GLN A 68 9.92 -9.61 -7.23
N GLN A 69 10.59 -8.46 -7.36
CA GLN A 69 10.30 -7.30 -6.52
C GLN A 69 8.89 -6.77 -6.74
N PHE A 70 8.41 -6.70 -7.99
CA PHE A 70 7.02 -6.32 -8.27
C PHE A 70 6.03 -7.32 -7.67
N GLN A 71 6.31 -8.62 -7.79
CA GLN A 71 5.50 -9.67 -7.19
C GLN A 71 5.46 -9.55 -5.66
N ASP A 72 6.61 -9.33 -5.01
CA ASP A 72 6.71 -9.22 -3.55
C ASP A 72 5.92 -8.02 -3.00
N ILE A 73 5.95 -6.88 -3.72
CA ILE A 73 5.12 -5.71 -3.40
C ILE A 73 3.64 -6.09 -3.48
N GLY A 74 3.22 -6.73 -4.58
CA GLY A 74 1.84 -7.16 -4.78
C GLY A 74 1.36 -8.15 -3.72
N VAL A 75 2.19 -9.16 -3.40
CA VAL A 75 1.92 -10.14 -2.34
C VAL A 75 1.75 -9.44 -0.99
N THR A 76 2.60 -8.47 -0.67
CA THR A 76 2.52 -7.75 0.60
C THR A 76 1.22 -6.95 0.71
N VAL A 77 0.85 -6.22 -0.34
CA VAL A 77 -0.39 -5.44 -0.40
C VAL A 77 -1.60 -6.35 -0.22
N VAL A 78 -1.67 -7.47 -0.95
CA VAL A 78 -2.78 -8.42 -0.85
C VAL A 78 -2.82 -9.08 0.53
N ALA A 79 -1.68 -9.53 1.06
CA ALA A 79 -1.62 -10.15 2.38
C ALA A 79 -2.12 -9.22 3.48
N ARG A 80 -1.73 -7.94 3.45
CA ARG A 80 -2.19 -6.96 4.44
C ARG A 80 -3.68 -6.65 4.30
N LEU A 81 -4.20 -6.49 3.07
CA LEU A 81 -5.64 -6.31 2.84
C LEU A 81 -6.46 -7.50 3.33
N LEU A 82 -5.99 -8.74 3.12
CA LEU A 82 -6.66 -9.94 3.64
C LEU A 82 -6.70 -9.94 5.17
N ALA A 83 -5.60 -9.56 5.83
CA ALA A 83 -5.52 -9.45 7.28
C ALA A 83 -6.49 -8.39 7.83
N LEU A 84 -6.48 -7.18 7.26
CA LEU A 84 -7.37 -6.08 7.66
C LEU A 84 -8.85 -6.43 7.50
N ASN A 85 -9.20 -7.19 6.46
CA ASN A 85 -10.57 -7.61 6.21
C ASN A 85 -10.96 -8.90 6.97
N GLY A 86 -10.15 -9.35 7.94
CA GLY A 86 -10.45 -10.53 8.76
C GLY A 86 -10.53 -11.84 7.97
N ARG A 87 -9.92 -11.89 6.78
CA ARG A 87 -9.95 -13.07 5.90
C ARG A 87 -8.87 -14.10 6.23
N VAL A 88 -7.92 -13.74 7.08
CA VAL A 88 -6.90 -14.65 7.61
C VAL A 88 -7.44 -15.30 8.88
N LYS A 89 -7.53 -16.63 8.90
CA LYS A 89 -7.89 -17.40 10.11
C LYS A 89 -6.68 -17.42 11.05
N GLN A 90 -6.90 -17.11 12.33
CA GLN A 90 -5.90 -17.30 13.40
C GLN A 90 -5.77 -18.78 13.76
#